data_AF-A0A7S1AHH0-F1
#
_entry.id   AF-A0A7S1AHH0-F1
#
_cell.length_a   1.000
_cell.length_b   1.000
_cell.length_c   1.000
_cell.angle_alpha   90.00
_cell.angle_beta   90.00
_cell.angle_gamma   90.00
#
_symmetry.space_group_name_H-M   'P 1'
#
loop_
_entity.id
_entity.type
_entity.pdbx_description
1 polymer ?
#
loop_
_entity_poly.entity_id
_entity_poly.type
_entity_poly.pdbx_seq_one_letter_code
_entity_poly.pdbx_strand_id
1 'polypeptide(L)'
;MRTVEEGTPEDRLEISPCAFALWNLIIRPPRRRYDVSKLGPKEFRLWSCGVKRVDVTLRNTRGMRLKCSHFVPVFPESPAEPQPCVIYLHANASCRLEALPLVPLFLPLGISLFTFDFAGCGESDGEYISLGWFERDDLAICVNYLRDLGTVSMIGLWGRSMGSVTALLHADRDHSIGGMVLDSPFSSLRTLATELAQSDYMPVKVPNWLLSMALGIGRKRIASLCNFDIDALAPEKHVGASFIPALFIAAVGDDFIAPHHTNKLFELYTGDKELKMVEGDHNSPRGPDVYQQAVLFLCRAFRMEPVQRPEFGQGGIARRIGLDAFTADCIMDLPIVTKAHREDASRLFAIAGGKVWLGDRNRGMHPVRVEATLQLSEPESEAGFTVAFFPCWTEWGGAMMPPVVYFVYCTLQGLAIALSNEAGVKVLKELELPIGLGEPVLLQLEIRAKPLVLTLKLGGGGPELVFKDDGEYKTETTMWLTWKQGEAVFFQDLVMSELSAEPVDDDMPLPTADSGPLQSVAIGPMPSAGAIPRPVAE
;
A
#
# COMPACT_ATOMS: atom_id res chain seq x y z
N MET A 1 4.60 -50.08 -65.91
CA MET A 1 3.14 -49.91 -65.72
C MET A 1 2.95 -48.73 -64.78
N ARG A 2 2.29 -47.68 -65.25
CA ARG A 2 2.12 -46.39 -64.56
C ARG A 2 1.22 -46.54 -63.33
N THR A 3 1.59 -45.91 -62.22
CA THR A 3 0.69 -45.57 -61.11
C THR A 3 0.38 -44.08 -61.23
N VAL A 4 -0.92 -43.75 -61.33
CA VAL A 4 -1.45 -42.41 -61.58
C VAL A 4 -2.26 -41.96 -60.35
N GLU A 5 -1.73 -40.87 -59.78
CA GLU A 5 -2.35 -39.66 -59.21
C GLU A 5 -3.22 -39.66 -57.93
N GLU A 6 -2.74 -38.76 -57.07
CA GLU A 6 -3.32 -38.18 -55.86
C GLU A 6 -4.50 -37.25 -56.18
N GLY A 7 -5.54 -37.30 -55.35
CA GLY A 7 -6.56 -36.26 -55.22
C GLY A 7 -6.26 -35.35 -54.03
N THR A 8 -6.43 -34.05 -54.24
CA THR A 8 -6.00 -32.91 -53.40
C THR A 8 -6.62 -32.84 -52.00
N PRO A 9 -5.86 -32.35 -50.99
CA PRO A 9 -6.40 -31.89 -49.72
C PRO A 9 -6.55 -30.35 -49.74
N GLU A 10 -7.71 -29.84 -50.11
CA GLU A 10 -8.10 -28.46 -49.79
C GLU A 10 -9.12 -28.47 -48.64
N ASP A 11 -9.01 -27.45 -47.79
CA ASP A 11 -9.87 -27.11 -46.64
C ASP A 11 -9.63 -27.84 -45.30
N ARG A 12 -8.37 -27.86 -44.83
CA ARG A 12 -8.11 -27.72 -43.39
C ARG A 12 -7.63 -26.31 -43.10
N LEU A 13 -8.57 -25.48 -42.63
CA LEU A 13 -8.31 -24.19 -42.04
C LEU A 13 -7.39 -24.38 -40.81
N GLU A 14 -6.08 -24.21 -41.01
CA GLU A 14 -5.09 -24.19 -39.93
C GLU A 14 -5.31 -22.93 -39.08
N ILE A 15 -6.06 -23.09 -37.99
CA ILE A 15 -6.23 -22.04 -36.99
C ILE A 15 -4.90 -21.88 -36.26
N SER A 16 -4.30 -20.69 -36.37
CA SER A 16 -2.98 -20.36 -35.83
C SER A 16 -2.80 -20.75 -34.36
N PRO A 17 -1.64 -21.34 -33.97
CA PRO A 17 -1.28 -21.67 -32.58
C PRO A 17 -1.39 -20.49 -31.59
N CYS A 18 -1.28 -19.25 -32.08
CA CYS A 18 -1.41 -18.05 -31.26
C CYS A 18 -2.80 -17.88 -30.64
N ALA A 19 -3.87 -18.21 -31.39
CA ALA A 19 -5.23 -18.19 -30.85
C ALA A 19 -5.45 -19.31 -29.80
N PHE A 20 -4.75 -20.44 -29.97
CA PHE A 20 -4.74 -21.55 -29.00
C PHE A 20 -4.01 -21.22 -27.69
N ALA A 21 -3.06 -20.27 -27.69
CA ALA A 21 -2.35 -19.83 -26.49
C ALA A 21 -3.10 -18.73 -25.71
N LEU A 22 -3.90 -17.90 -26.40
CA LEU A 22 -4.48 -16.69 -25.81
C LEU A 22 -5.56 -16.97 -24.75
N TRP A 23 -6.50 -17.90 -25.00
CA TRP A 23 -7.53 -18.22 -24.00
C TRP A 23 -6.93 -18.86 -22.73
N ASN A 24 -5.85 -19.62 -22.87
CA ASN A 24 -5.09 -20.16 -21.75
C ASN A 24 -4.51 -19.04 -20.89
N LEU A 25 -3.99 -17.96 -21.48
CA LEU A 25 -3.51 -16.79 -20.72
C LEU A 25 -4.64 -16.03 -20.01
N ILE A 26 -5.86 -16.08 -20.55
CA ILE A 26 -7.05 -15.44 -19.97
C ILE A 26 -7.56 -16.20 -18.73
N ILE A 27 -7.69 -17.53 -18.81
CA ILE A 27 -8.20 -18.35 -17.69
C ILE A 27 -7.10 -18.86 -16.75
N ARG A 28 -5.84 -18.83 -17.18
CA ARG A 28 -4.65 -19.27 -16.45
C ARG A 28 -3.56 -18.21 -16.55
N PRO A 29 -3.82 -16.98 -16.07
CA PRO A 29 -2.80 -15.95 -16.04
C PRO A 29 -1.61 -16.39 -15.15
N PRO A 30 -0.43 -15.77 -15.31
CA PRO A 30 0.66 -15.94 -14.37
C PRO A 30 0.17 -15.68 -12.95
N ARG A 31 0.30 -16.69 -12.10
CA ARG A 31 -0.18 -16.62 -10.72
C ARG A 31 0.77 -15.74 -9.90
N ARG A 32 0.26 -14.62 -9.39
CA ARG A 32 1.00 -13.74 -8.47
C ARG A 32 1.28 -14.49 -7.16
N ARG A 33 2.54 -14.86 -6.94
CA ARG A 33 3.04 -15.34 -5.64
C ARG A 33 3.63 -14.17 -4.87
N TYR A 34 3.46 -14.19 -3.56
CA TYR A 34 3.97 -13.14 -2.68
C TYR A 34 4.30 -13.71 -1.31
N ASP A 35 5.21 -13.05 -0.61
CA ASP A 35 5.48 -13.39 0.79
C ASP A 35 4.31 -12.89 1.65
N VAL A 36 3.75 -13.78 2.47
CA VAL A 36 2.67 -13.47 3.42
C VAL A 36 3.14 -12.48 4.49
N SER A 37 4.45 -12.31 4.73
CA SER A 37 4.99 -11.23 5.56
C SER A 37 4.68 -9.85 4.98
N LYS A 38 4.55 -9.75 3.65
CA LYS A 38 4.06 -8.54 2.98
C LYS A 38 2.61 -8.27 3.28
N LEU A 39 1.90 -9.15 4.03
CA LEU A 39 0.63 -8.90 4.71
C LEU A 39 0.78 -8.26 6.12
N GLY A 40 1.97 -7.76 6.45
CA GLY A 40 2.20 -6.89 7.60
C GLY A 40 2.12 -7.62 8.92
N PRO A 41 2.32 -6.91 10.03
CA PRO A 41 2.13 -7.50 11.35
C PRO A 41 0.66 -7.89 11.58
N LYS A 42 0.43 -8.84 12.49
CA LYS A 42 -0.94 -9.21 12.90
C LYS A 42 -1.60 -8.14 13.76
N GLU A 43 -0.80 -7.35 14.46
CA GLU A 43 -1.28 -6.26 15.31
C GLU A 43 -0.39 -5.04 15.08
N PHE A 44 -1.02 -3.89 14.84
CA PHE A 44 -0.33 -2.61 14.63
C PHE A 44 -1.28 -1.45 14.95
N ARG A 45 -0.77 -0.21 14.82
CA ARG A 45 -1.55 1.01 15.07
C ARG A 45 -1.51 1.91 13.85
N LEU A 46 -2.66 2.52 13.55
CA LEU A 46 -2.89 3.52 12.51
C LEU A 46 -3.50 4.75 13.16
N TRP A 47 -2.69 5.76 13.47
CA TRP A 47 -3.19 6.95 14.14
C TRP A 47 -3.82 6.60 15.50
N SER A 48 -5.04 7.06 15.78
CA SER A 48 -5.79 6.65 16.97
C SER A 48 -6.34 5.21 16.93
N CYS A 49 -6.28 4.54 15.77
CA CYS A 49 -6.87 3.22 15.56
C CYS A 49 -5.87 2.08 15.84
N GLY A 50 -6.17 1.21 16.81
CA GLY A 50 -5.52 -0.10 16.88
C GLY A 50 -6.02 -0.99 15.74
N VAL A 51 -5.20 -1.90 15.24
CA VAL A 51 -5.58 -2.80 14.15
C VAL A 51 -5.18 -4.22 14.49
N LYS A 52 -6.11 -5.15 14.30
CA LYS A 52 -5.87 -6.58 14.38
C LYS A 52 -6.21 -7.24 13.04
N ARG A 53 -5.22 -7.92 12.45
CA ARG A 53 -5.40 -8.78 11.27
C ARG A 53 -5.68 -10.22 11.71
N VAL A 54 -6.83 -10.74 11.29
CA VAL A 54 -7.21 -12.14 11.44
C VAL A 54 -7.10 -12.83 10.09
N ASP A 55 -6.17 -13.78 9.96
CA ASP A 55 -6.08 -14.61 8.76
C ASP A 55 -6.96 -15.85 8.90
N VAL A 56 -7.80 -16.13 7.91
CA VAL A 56 -8.69 -17.29 7.88
C VAL A 56 -8.55 -18.03 6.56
N THR A 57 -8.75 -19.35 6.58
CA THR A 57 -8.84 -20.17 5.37
C THR A 57 -10.27 -20.69 5.23
N LEU A 58 -10.98 -20.20 4.22
CA LEU A 58 -12.34 -20.65 3.90
C LEU A 58 -12.30 -21.75 2.84
N ARG A 59 -13.37 -22.51 2.68
CA ARG A 59 -13.48 -23.52 1.61
C ARG A 59 -14.66 -23.17 0.71
N ASN A 60 -14.42 -23.03 -0.59
CA ASN A 60 -15.47 -22.72 -1.54
C ASN A 60 -16.34 -23.95 -1.88
N THR A 61 -17.40 -23.73 -2.65
CA THR A 61 -18.33 -24.78 -3.11
C THR A 61 -17.66 -25.86 -3.97
N ARG A 62 -16.50 -25.55 -4.57
CA ARG A 62 -15.67 -26.47 -5.37
C ARG A 62 -14.62 -27.19 -4.52
N GLY A 63 -14.64 -27.03 -3.19
CA GLY A 63 -13.72 -27.67 -2.27
C GLY A 63 -12.33 -27.04 -2.20
N MET A 64 -12.09 -25.91 -2.85
CA MET A 64 -10.80 -25.20 -2.87
C MET A 64 -10.66 -24.31 -1.63
N ARG A 65 -9.46 -24.24 -1.05
CA ARG A 65 -9.16 -23.34 0.06
C ARG A 65 -8.93 -21.91 -0.43
N LEU A 66 -9.65 -20.96 0.14
CA LEU A 66 -9.47 -19.52 -0.08
C LEU A 66 -8.66 -18.93 1.08
N LYS A 67 -7.59 -18.20 0.78
CA LYS A 67 -6.76 -17.50 1.75
C LYS A 67 -7.27 -16.08 1.96
N CYS A 68 -7.72 -15.79 3.18
CA CYS A 68 -8.38 -14.54 3.52
C CYS A 68 -7.65 -13.82 4.67
N SER A 69 -7.79 -12.50 4.72
CA SER A 69 -7.32 -11.64 5.79
C SER A 69 -8.41 -10.61 6.12
N HIS A 70 -8.77 -10.53 7.40
CA HIS A 70 -9.72 -9.56 7.95
C HIS A 70 -8.98 -8.58 8.84
N PHE A 71 -8.93 -7.32 8.43
CA PHE A 71 -8.40 -6.21 9.21
C PHE A 71 -9.52 -5.60 10.03
N VAL A 72 -9.42 -5.73 11.34
CA VAL A 72 -10.43 -5.29 12.30
C VAL A 72 -9.87 -4.09 13.07
N PRO A 73 -10.56 -2.94 13.06
CA PRO A 73 -10.16 -1.81 13.88
C PRO A 73 -10.52 -2.08 15.35
N VAL A 74 -9.59 -1.73 16.24
CA VAL A 74 -9.69 -1.92 17.68
C VAL A 74 -9.54 -0.55 18.34
N PHE A 75 -10.59 -0.12 19.03
CA PHE A 75 -10.63 1.16 19.70
C PHE A 75 -10.75 0.96 21.22
N PRO A 76 -9.91 1.61 22.04
CA PRO A 76 -9.87 1.35 23.49
C PRO A 76 -11.19 1.63 24.23
N GLU A 77 -12.00 2.55 23.74
CA GLU A 77 -13.17 3.11 24.44
C GLU A 77 -14.51 2.81 23.76
N SER A 78 -14.50 2.04 22.66
CA SER A 78 -15.73 1.76 21.91
C SER A 78 -16.39 0.46 22.37
N PRO A 79 -17.72 0.43 22.63
CA PRO A 79 -18.43 -0.82 22.86
C PRO A 79 -18.26 -1.78 21.67
N ALA A 80 -18.36 -3.07 21.94
CA ALA A 80 -18.26 -4.14 20.93
C ALA A 80 -19.52 -4.20 20.05
N GLU A 81 -19.83 -3.12 19.36
CA GLU A 81 -20.93 -3.05 18.40
C GLU A 81 -20.49 -3.64 17.04
N PRO A 82 -21.42 -4.31 16.31
CA PRO A 82 -21.12 -4.79 14.97
C PRO A 82 -20.73 -3.66 14.02
N GLN A 83 -19.58 -3.80 13.38
CA GLN A 83 -19.00 -2.77 12.51
C GLN A 83 -19.28 -3.06 11.03
N PRO A 84 -19.40 -2.04 10.17
CA PRO A 84 -19.43 -2.26 8.74
C PRO A 84 -18.12 -2.91 8.27
N CYS A 85 -18.20 -3.68 7.19
CA CYS A 85 -17.07 -4.36 6.56
C CYS A 85 -17.07 -4.10 5.05
N VAL A 86 -15.91 -3.77 4.49
CA VAL A 86 -15.71 -3.73 3.05
C VAL A 86 -14.94 -4.96 2.63
N ILE A 87 -15.47 -5.71 1.67
CA ILE A 87 -14.75 -6.81 1.01
C ILE A 87 -14.08 -6.25 -0.25
N TYR A 88 -12.75 -6.35 -0.31
CA TYR A 88 -12.00 -6.00 -1.50
C TYR A 88 -11.84 -7.21 -2.43
N LEU A 89 -12.14 -7.01 -3.72
CA LEU A 89 -12.10 -8.01 -4.78
C LEU A 89 -11.01 -7.62 -5.78
N HIS A 90 -9.90 -8.33 -5.74
CA HIS A 90 -8.71 -8.01 -6.54
C HIS A 90 -8.90 -8.24 -8.05
N ALA A 91 -8.06 -7.59 -8.85
CA ALA A 91 -8.08 -7.73 -10.31
C ALA A 91 -7.54 -9.09 -10.79
N ASN A 92 -7.67 -9.34 -12.09
CA ASN A 92 -7.05 -10.49 -12.74
C ASN A 92 -5.52 -10.50 -12.50
N ALA A 93 -4.92 -11.69 -12.35
CA ALA A 93 -3.48 -11.89 -12.08
C ALA A 93 -2.95 -11.17 -10.81
N SER A 94 -3.85 -10.83 -9.89
CA SER A 94 -3.53 -10.13 -8.63
C SER A 94 -3.71 -11.04 -7.40
N CYS A 95 -3.72 -10.45 -6.21
CA CYS A 95 -3.88 -11.12 -4.93
C CYS A 95 -4.40 -10.13 -3.86
N ARG A 96 -4.66 -10.62 -2.65
CA ARG A 96 -5.18 -9.85 -1.52
C ARG A 96 -4.33 -8.65 -1.08
N LEU A 97 -3.05 -8.59 -1.49
CA LEU A 97 -2.18 -7.40 -1.28
C LEU A 97 -2.71 -6.13 -1.96
N GLU A 98 -3.56 -6.27 -2.97
CA GLU A 98 -4.11 -5.12 -3.68
C GLU A 98 -5.04 -4.27 -2.79
N ALA A 99 -5.60 -4.85 -1.73
CA ALA A 99 -6.47 -4.15 -0.78
C ALA A 99 -5.72 -3.24 0.22
N LEU A 100 -4.40 -3.40 0.36
CA LEU A 100 -3.65 -2.76 1.45
C LEU A 100 -3.67 -1.24 1.47
N PRO A 101 -3.68 -0.54 0.33
CA PRO A 101 -3.85 0.92 0.32
C PRO A 101 -5.15 1.40 0.98
N LEU A 102 -6.17 0.52 1.13
CA LEU A 102 -7.46 0.84 1.73
C LEU A 102 -7.50 0.67 3.26
N VAL A 103 -6.55 -0.08 3.83
CA VAL A 103 -6.39 -0.30 5.27
C VAL A 103 -6.40 1.02 6.06
N PRO A 104 -5.54 2.02 5.76
CA PRO A 104 -5.51 3.29 6.48
C PRO A 104 -6.69 4.22 6.17
N LEU A 105 -7.51 3.88 5.17
CA LEU A 105 -8.67 4.68 4.80
C LEU A 105 -9.93 4.21 5.52
N PHE A 106 -10.12 2.90 5.68
CA PHE A 106 -11.32 2.34 6.30
C PHE A 106 -11.19 2.12 7.80
N LEU A 107 -10.05 1.60 8.26
CA LEU A 107 -9.94 1.16 9.65
C LEU A 107 -10.11 2.30 10.67
N PRO A 108 -9.51 3.50 10.47
CA PRO A 108 -9.76 4.61 11.37
C PRO A 108 -11.23 5.02 11.45
N LEU A 109 -12.02 4.77 10.39
CA LEU A 109 -13.45 5.06 10.33
C LEU A 109 -14.32 4.02 11.05
N GLY A 110 -13.70 2.99 11.65
CA GLY A 110 -14.42 1.86 12.22
C GLY A 110 -15.05 0.95 11.17
N ILE A 111 -14.60 1.03 9.92
CA ILE A 111 -14.98 0.11 8.85
C ILE A 111 -13.88 -0.95 8.74
N SER A 112 -14.22 -2.21 9.01
CA SER A 112 -13.28 -3.32 8.84
C SER A 112 -13.03 -3.63 7.35
N LEU A 113 -11.85 -4.14 7.01
CA LEU A 113 -11.50 -4.49 5.63
C LEU A 113 -11.24 -5.99 5.53
N PHE A 114 -11.99 -6.68 4.67
CA PHE A 114 -11.78 -8.09 4.36
C PHE A 114 -11.23 -8.23 2.94
N THR A 115 -10.20 -9.04 2.77
CA THR A 115 -9.58 -9.31 1.47
C THR A 115 -9.20 -10.77 1.36
N PHE A 116 -9.26 -11.33 0.16
CA PHE A 116 -8.94 -12.74 -0.05
C PHE A 116 -8.39 -12.97 -1.44
N ASP A 117 -7.63 -14.05 -1.59
CA ASP A 117 -7.20 -14.55 -2.88
C ASP A 117 -8.33 -15.39 -3.50
N PHE A 118 -8.83 -15.02 -4.67
CA PHE A 118 -9.77 -15.86 -5.42
C PHE A 118 -9.15 -17.24 -5.71
N ALA A 119 -9.98 -18.27 -5.91
CA ALA A 119 -9.46 -19.56 -6.36
C ALA A 119 -8.68 -19.40 -7.68
N GLY A 120 -7.50 -20.01 -7.78
CA GLY A 120 -6.58 -19.81 -8.90
C GLY A 120 -5.61 -18.62 -8.75
N CYS A 121 -5.77 -17.78 -7.71
CA CYS A 121 -4.95 -16.60 -7.46
C CYS A 121 -4.12 -16.71 -6.17
N GLY A 122 -3.08 -15.89 -6.06
CA GLY A 122 -2.33 -15.70 -4.82
C GLY A 122 -1.86 -17.00 -4.17
N GLU A 123 -2.30 -17.21 -2.93
CA GLU A 123 -2.02 -18.39 -2.10
C GLU A 123 -3.24 -19.34 -1.97
N SER A 124 -4.34 -19.07 -2.68
CA SER A 124 -5.56 -19.91 -2.69
C SER A 124 -5.43 -21.14 -3.59
N ASP A 125 -6.11 -22.23 -3.28
CA ASP A 125 -6.09 -23.40 -4.16
C ASP A 125 -6.72 -23.08 -5.54
N GLY A 126 -6.57 -24.00 -6.50
CA GLY A 126 -7.10 -23.86 -7.87
C GLY A 126 -6.04 -23.48 -8.89
N GLU A 127 -6.31 -23.83 -10.15
CA GLU A 127 -5.40 -23.63 -11.28
C GLU A 127 -5.88 -22.54 -12.24
N TYR A 128 -7.19 -22.27 -12.26
CA TYR A 128 -7.84 -21.41 -13.25
C TYR A 128 -8.75 -20.40 -12.57
N ILE A 129 -8.94 -19.27 -13.25
CA ILE A 129 -9.95 -18.26 -12.97
C ILE A 129 -11.03 -18.26 -14.05
N SER A 130 -12.19 -17.71 -13.73
CA SER A 130 -13.32 -17.56 -14.66
C SER A 130 -13.76 -16.12 -14.86
N LEU A 131 -12.89 -15.16 -14.51
CA LEU A 131 -13.08 -13.73 -14.69
C LEU A 131 -14.36 -13.14 -14.04
N GLY A 132 -14.92 -13.82 -13.06
CA GLY A 132 -16.09 -13.39 -12.29
C GLY A 132 -17.10 -14.50 -12.01
N TRP A 133 -17.14 -15.55 -12.84
CA TRP A 133 -18.24 -16.52 -12.81
C TRP A 133 -18.24 -17.44 -11.58
N PHE A 134 -17.09 -18.02 -11.23
CA PHE A 134 -16.89 -18.78 -10.00
C PHE A 134 -16.43 -17.88 -8.86
N GLU A 135 -15.76 -16.78 -9.19
CA GLU A 135 -15.31 -15.79 -8.21
C GLU A 135 -16.49 -15.21 -7.41
N ARG A 136 -17.69 -15.09 -8.00
CA ARG A 136 -18.90 -14.67 -7.27
C ARG A 136 -19.40 -15.70 -6.23
N ASP A 137 -19.08 -16.98 -6.43
CA ASP A 137 -19.37 -18.04 -5.46
C ASP A 137 -18.32 -18.06 -4.34
N ASP A 138 -17.05 -17.79 -4.69
CA ASP A 138 -15.99 -17.55 -3.69
C ASP A 138 -16.34 -16.35 -2.80
N LEU A 139 -16.85 -15.26 -3.39
CA LEU A 139 -17.36 -14.10 -2.67
C LEU A 139 -18.54 -14.46 -1.76
N ALA A 140 -19.51 -15.25 -2.23
CA ALA A 140 -20.66 -15.65 -1.42
C ALA A 140 -20.24 -16.38 -0.13
N ILE A 141 -19.18 -17.19 -0.19
CA ILE A 141 -18.63 -17.86 1.00
C ILE A 141 -18.01 -16.86 1.98
N CYS A 142 -17.29 -15.85 1.47
CA CYS A 142 -16.71 -14.80 2.32
C CYS A 142 -17.80 -13.94 2.98
N VAL A 143 -18.85 -13.59 2.22
CA VAL A 143 -20.01 -12.84 2.71
C VAL A 143 -20.72 -13.61 3.83
N ASN A 144 -21.00 -14.90 3.63
CA ASN A 144 -21.64 -15.74 4.64
C ASN A 144 -20.77 -15.87 5.90
N TYR A 145 -19.46 -16.11 5.73
CA TYR A 145 -18.52 -16.15 6.85
C TYR A 145 -18.56 -14.88 7.70
N LEU A 146 -18.54 -13.70 7.06
CA LEU A 146 -18.56 -12.41 7.77
C LEU A 146 -19.88 -12.17 8.52
N ARG A 147 -21.01 -12.59 7.94
CA ARG A 147 -22.32 -12.54 8.62
C ARG A 147 -22.38 -13.44 9.84
N ASP A 148 -21.82 -14.65 9.72
CA ASP A 148 -21.82 -15.65 10.80
C ASP A 148 -20.96 -15.23 12.00
N LEU A 149 -20.01 -14.30 11.83
CA LEU A 149 -19.21 -13.77 12.94
C LEU A 149 -20.03 -13.00 13.99
N GLY A 150 -21.19 -12.43 13.61
CA GLY A 150 -22.00 -11.59 14.48
C GLY A 150 -21.39 -10.23 14.84
N THR A 151 -20.17 -9.93 14.37
CA THR A 151 -19.46 -8.66 14.59
C THR A 151 -19.52 -7.71 13.40
N VAL A 152 -20.24 -8.09 12.32
CA VAL A 152 -20.35 -7.30 11.08
C VAL A 152 -21.79 -6.83 10.91
N SER A 153 -22.01 -5.52 10.90
CA SER A 153 -23.36 -4.93 10.73
C SER A 153 -23.81 -4.84 9.28
N MET A 154 -22.89 -4.49 8.38
CA MET A 154 -23.17 -4.30 6.96
C MET A 154 -21.95 -4.66 6.12
N ILE A 155 -22.17 -5.16 4.91
CA ILE A 155 -21.11 -5.53 3.97
C ILE A 155 -21.20 -4.64 2.74
N GLY A 156 -20.11 -3.96 2.39
CA GLY A 156 -19.92 -3.33 1.08
C GLY A 156 -18.85 -4.05 0.27
N LEU A 157 -18.85 -3.82 -1.04
CA LEU A 157 -17.90 -4.44 -1.97
C LEU A 157 -17.07 -3.37 -2.66
N TRP A 158 -15.77 -3.60 -2.79
CA TRP A 158 -14.92 -2.82 -3.68
C TRP A 158 -14.21 -3.77 -4.63
N GLY A 159 -14.59 -3.74 -5.91
CA GLY A 159 -13.96 -4.52 -6.95
C GLY A 159 -13.09 -3.69 -7.89
N ARG A 160 -12.07 -4.33 -8.45
CA ARG A 160 -11.31 -3.82 -9.60
C ARG A 160 -11.31 -4.83 -10.74
N SER A 161 -11.61 -4.39 -11.96
CA SER A 161 -11.59 -5.22 -13.18
C SER A 161 -12.44 -6.49 -12.99
N MET A 162 -11.81 -7.67 -12.97
CA MET A 162 -12.44 -8.95 -12.61
C MET A 162 -13.22 -8.89 -11.28
N GLY A 163 -12.69 -8.21 -10.27
CA GLY A 163 -13.36 -8.04 -8.98
C GLY A 163 -14.65 -7.22 -9.08
N SER A 164 -14.69 -6.20 -9.94
CA SER A 164 -15.89 -5.38 -10.18
C SER A 164 -16.99 -6.20 -10.86
N VAL A 165 -16.59 -7.02 -11.83
CA VAL A 165 -17.48 -7.98 -12.50
C VAL A 165 -18.01 -9.01 -11.52
N THR A 166 -17.15 -9.51 -10.64
CA THR A 166 -17.53 -10.42 -9.55
C THR A 166 -18.57 -9.81 -8.63
N ALA A 167 -18.37 -8.55 -8.20
CA ALA A 167 -19.34 -7.82 -7.38
C ALA A 167 -20.69 -7.70 -8.08
N LEU A 168 -20.72 -7.28 -9.35
CA LEU A 168 -21.96 -7.15 -10.12
C LEU A 168 -22.73 -8.47 -10.26
N LEU A 169 -22.02 -9.58 -10.50
CA LEU A 169 -22.65 -10.90 -10.64
C LEU A 169 -23.09 -11.50 -9.30
N HIS A 170 -22.50 -11.04 -8.19
CA HIS A 170 -22.94 -11.41 -6.85
C HIS A 170 -24.14 -10.56 -6.41
N ALA A 171 -24.14 -9.26 -6.75
CA ALA A 171 -25.18 -8.30 -6.38
C ALA A 171 -26.59 -8.75 -6.84
N ASP A 172 -26.72 -9.28 -8.06
CA ASP A 172 -27.97 -9.87 -8.59
C ASP A 172 -28.52 -11.06 -7.76
N ARG A 173 -27.70 -11.63 -6.87
CA ARG A 173 -28.05 -12.80 -6.04
C ARG A 173 -28.24 -12.45 -4.57
N ASP A 174 -27.72 -11.31 -4.12
CA ASP A 174 -27.74 -10.87 -2.73
C ASP A 174 -27.87 -9.35 -2.64
N HIS A 175 -29.11 -8.91 -2.47
CA HIS A 175 -29.45 -7.49 -2.38
C HIS A 175 -29.19 -6.86 -0.99
N SER A 176 -28.65 -7.62 -0.03
CA SER A 176 -28.35 -7.10 1.31
C SER A 176 -26.98 -6.42 1.43
N ILE A 177 -26.19 -6.42 0.34
CA ILE A 177 -24.97 -5.62 0.23
C ILE A 177 -25.32 -4.13 0.36
N GLY A 178 -24.61 -3.40 1.21
CA GLY A 178 -24.90 -2.01 1.53
C GLY A 178 -24.47 -1.01 0.45
N GLY A 179 -23.42 -1.33 -0.31
CA GLY A 179 -22.92 -0.48 -1.39
C GLY A 179 -21.76 -1.13 -2.16
N MET A 180 -21.52 -0.66 -3.38
CA MET A 180 -20.47 -1.19 -4.27
C MET A 180 -19.61 -0.08 -4.88
N VAL A 181 -18.30 -0.31 -4.92
CA VAL A 181 -17.34 0.47 -5.73
C VAL A 181 -16.83 -0.44 -6.84
N LEU A 182 -17.04 -0.02 -8.09
CA LEU A 182 -16.83 -0.83 -9.29
C LEU A 182 -15.82 -0.14 -10.21
N ASP A 183 -14.55 -0.52 -10.09
CA ASP A 183 -13.46 0.07 -10.88
C ASP A 183 -13.18 -0.72 -12.17
N SER A 184 -13.31 -0.08 -13.33
CA SER A 184 -13.13 -0.63 -14.69
C SER A 184 -13.80 -2.01 -14.95
N PRO A 185 -15.12 -2.20 -14.70
CA PRO A 185 -15.82 -3.44 -15.09
C PRO A 185 -15.99 -3.57 -16.61
N PHE A 186 -15.93 -4.80 -17.14
CA PHE A 186 -16.33 -5.08 -18.53
C PHE A 186 -17.81 -5.49 -18.62
N SER A 187 -18.47 -5.17 -19.74
CA SER A 187 -19.92 -5.42 -19.91
C SER A 187 -20.25 -6.87 -20.30
N SER A 188 -19.39 -7.50 -21.11
CA SER A 188 -19.41 -8.94 -21.38
C SER A 188 -18.02 -9.42 -21.81
N LEU A 189 -17.65 -10.64 -21.42
CA LEU A 189 -16.35 -11.20 -21.80
C LEU A 189 -16.24 -11.46 -23.30
N ARG A 190 -17.36 -11.77 -23.95
CA ARG A 190 -17.41 -11.92 -25.41
C ARG A 190 -17.06 -10.61 -26.12
N THR A 191 -17.67 -9.50 -25.69
CA THR A 191 -17.39 -8.17 -26.27
C THR A 191 -15.93 -7.80 -26.04
N LEU A 192 -15.46 -7.91 -24.79
CA LEU A 192 -14.07 -7.63 -24.43
C LEU A 192 -13.07 -8.46 -25.25
N ALA A 193 -13.27 -9.77 -25.36
CA ALA A 193 -12.40 -10.64 -26.13
C ALA A 193 -12.43 -10.31 -27.64
N THR A 194 -13.57 -9.85 -28.15
CA THR A 194 -13.69 -9.42 -29.55
C THR A 194 -12.89 -8.14 -29.80
N GLU A 195 -13.01 -7.16 -28.90
CA GLU A 195 -12.30 -5.89 -29.00
C GLU A 195 -10.79 -6.05 -28.84
N LEU A 196 -10.33 -6.81 -27.84
CA LEU A 196 -8.91 -7.10 -27.65
C LEU A 196 -8.31 -7.80 -28.87
N ALA A 197 -9.05 -8.72 -29.51
CA ALA A 197 -8.59 -9.38 -30.72
C ALA A 197 -8.56 -8.47 -31.97
N GLN A 198 -9.29 -7.36 -31.95
CA GLN A 198 -9.35 -6.36 -33.02
C GLN A 198 -8.47 -5.13 -32.75
N SER A 199 -7.94 -5.01 -31.53
CA SER A 199 -7.09 -3.91 -31.08
C SER A 199 -5.70 -3.94 -31.72
N ASP A 200 -4.98 -2.80 -31.63
CA ASP A 200 -3.62 -2.65 -32.15
C ASP A 200 -2.58 -3.52 -31.42
N TYR A 201 -2.97 -4.19 -30.33
CA TYR A 201 -2.16 -5.19 -29.64
C TYR A 201 -1.90 -6.44 -30.48
N MET A 202 -2.73 -6.70 -31.50
CA MET A 202 -2.53 -7.80 -32.43
C MET A 202 -1.96 -7.26 -33.76
N PRO A 203 -0.75 -7.68 -34.16
CA PRO A 203 -0.11 -7.19 -35.39
C PRO A 203 -0.85 -7.58 -36.68
N VAL A 204 -1.84 -8.47 -36.59
CA VAL A 204 -2.66 -8.94 -37.70
C VAL A 204 -4.13 -8.82 -37.32
N LYS A 205 -4.88 -7.98 -38.05
CA LYS A 205 -6.33 -7.86 -37.89
C LYS A 205 -7.00 -9.17 -38.34
N VAL A 206 -7.56 -9.91 -37.39
CA VAL A 206 -8.20 -11.20 -37.66
C VAL A 206 -9.62 -10.96 -38.21
N PRO A 207 -10.01 -11.54 -39.36
CA PRO A 207 -11.37 -11.44 -39.87
C PRO A 207 -12.43 -11.94 -38.85
N ASN A 208 -13.56 -11.25 -38.73
CA ASN A 208 -14.59 -11.53 -37.71
C ASN A 208 -15.11 -12.97 -37.71
N TRP A 209 -15.19 -13.62 -38.87
CA TRP A 209 -15.63 -15.01 -38.96
C TRP A 209 -14.61 -15.98 -38.35
N LEU A 210 -13.31 -15.73 -38.55
CA LEU A 210 -12.22 -16.55 -38.01
C LEU A 210 -12.09 -16.35 -36.49
N LEU A 211 -12.27 -15.11 -36.02
CA LEU A 211 -12.37 -14.80 -34.60
C LEU A 211 -13.56 -15.50 -33.94
N SER A 212 -14.73 -15.49 -34.59
CA SER A 212 -15.93 -16.18 -34.09
C SER A 212 -15.72 -17.69 -33.98
N MET A 213 -15.01 -18.30 -34.93
CA MET A 213 -14.63 -19.71 -34.86
C MET A 213 -13.65 -19.98 -33.71
N ALA A 214 -12.62 -19.14 -33.54
CA ALA A 214 -11.64 -19.28 -32.46
C ALA A 214 -12.27 -19.13 -31.07
N LEU A 215 -13.15 -18.13 -30.88
CA LEU A 215 -13.93 -17.96 -29.65
C LEU A 215 -14.87 -19.14 -29.39
N GLY A 216 -15.48 -19.70 -30.43
CA GLY A 216 -16.33 -20.91 -30.33
C GLY A 216 -15.55 -22.15 -29.89
N ILE A 217 -14.32 -22.34 -30.39
CA ILE A 217 -13.43 -23.43 -29.98
C ILE A 217 -12.93 -23.21 -28.56
N GLY A 218 -12.51 -21.98 -28.22
CA GLY A 218 -12.13 -21.59 -26.85
C GLY A 218 -13.26 -21.84 -25.86
N ARG A 219 -14.49 -21.41 -26.17
CA ARG A 219 -15.69 -21.69 -25.38
C ARG A 219 -15.90 -23.17 -25.12
N LYS A 220 -15.84 -24.02 -26.15
CA LYS A 220 -15.98 -25.48 -25.99
C LYS A 220 -14.90 -26.06 -25.08
N ARG A 221 -13.67 -25.56 -25.19
CA ARG A 221 -12.55 -26.03 -24.37
C ARG A 221 -12.65 -25.57 -22.92
N ILE A 222 -13.04 -24.32 -22.68
CA ILE A 222 -13.31 -23.78 -21.34
C ILE A 222 -14.50 -24.50 -20.70
N ALA A 223 -15.58 -24.74 -21.45
CA ALA A 223 -16.71 -25.53 -20.97
C ALA A 223 -16.27 -26.96 -20.61
N SER A 224 -15.39 -27.58 -21.41
CA SER A 224 -14.86 -28.92 -21.12
C SER A 224 -13.89 -28.97 -19.94
N LEU A 225 -13.11 -27.91 -19.69
CA LEU A 225 -12.09 -27.90 -18.64
C LEU A 225 -12.62 -27.36 -17.30
N CYS A 226 -13.48 -26.36 -17.37
CA CYS A 226 -13.92 -25.58 -16.22
C CYS A 226 -15.42 -25.74 -15.94
N ASN A 227 -16.18 -26.49 -16.75
CA ASN A 227 -17.61 -26.74 -16.58
C ASN A 227 -18.47 -25.47 -16.46
N PHE A 228 -18.07 -24.38 -17.14
CA PHE A 228 -18.88 -23.18 -17.29
C PHE A 228 -18.84 -22.63 -18.70
N ASP A 229 -19.91 -21.94 -19.08
CA ASP A 229 -20.02 -21.29 -20.36
C ASP A 229 -19.51 -19.85 -20.29
N ILE A 230 -18.44 -19.55 -21.02
CA ILE A 230 -17.83 -18.22 -21.05
C ILE A 230 -18.79 -17.12 -21.53
N ASP A 231 -19.77 -17.47 -22.38
CA ASP A 231 -20.77 -16.51 -22.86
C ASP A 231 -21.84 -16.17 -21.82
N ALA A 232 -21.93 -16.95 -20.74
CA ALA A 232 -22.76 -16.62 -19.60
C ALA A 232 -22.15 -15.48 -18.77
N LEU A 233 -20.85 -15.18 -18.95
CA LEU A 233 -20.18 -14.07 -18.27
C LEU A 233 -20.49 -12.73 -18.97
N ALA A 234 -21.71 -12.26 -18.76
CA ALA A 234 -22.23 -11.01 -19.31
C ALA A 234 -22.89 -10.17 -18.21
N PRO A 235 -22.10 -9.40 -17.42
CA PRO A 235 -22.63 -8.51 -16.38
C PRO A 235 -23.79 -7.63 -16.85
N GLU A 236 -23.76 -7.17 -18.10
CA GLU A 236 -24.85 -6.39 -18.71
C GLU A 236 -26.24 -7.04 -18.64
N LYS A 237 -26.32 -8.37 -18.51
CA LYS A 237 -27.59 -9.11 -18.35
C LYS A 237 -28.07 -9.18 -16.89
N HIS A 238 -27.21 -8.88 -15.93
CA HIS A 238 -27.46 -9.00 -14.49
C HIS A 238 -27.60 -7.63 -13.81
N VAL A 239 -26.88 -6.61 -14.30
CA VAL A 239 -26.82 -5.29 -13.66
C VAL A 239 -28.18 -4.59 -13.50
N GLY A 240 -29.16 -4.87 -14.37
CA GLY A 240 -30.49 -4.27 -14.30
C GLY A 240 -31.35 -4.78 -13.15
N ALA A 241 -30.98 -5.90 -12.53
CA ALA A 241 -31.71 -6.49 -11.39
C ALA A 241 -31.23 -5.94 -10.03
N SER A 242 -30.08 -5.28 -9.98
CA SER A 242 -29.49 -4.75 -8.75
C SER A 242 -29.91 -3.30 -8.47
N PHE A 243 -30.36 -3.05 -7.25
CA PHE A 243 -30.68 -1.71 -6.74
C PHE A 243 -29.70 -1.22 -5.66
N ILE A 244 -28.64 -1.99 -5.38
CA ILE A 244 -27.61 -1.63 -4.40
C ILE A 244 -26.92 -0.33 -4.84
N PRO A 245 -26.69 0.65 -3.95
CA PRO A 245 -25.94 1.85 -4.31
C PRO A 245 -24.58 1.50 -4.92
N ALA A 246 -24.25 2.06 -6.09
CA ALA A 246 -22.99 1.76 -6.78
C ALA A 246 -22.23 3.01 -7.27
N LEU A 247 -20.93 3.08 -6.97
CA LEU A 247 -20.00 4.02 -7.58
C LEU A 247 -19.22 3.31 -8.68
N PHE A 248 -19.43 3.71 -9.92
CA PHE A 248 -18.68 3.26 -11.08
C PHE A 248 -17.46 4.15 -11.30
N ILE A 249 -16.30 3.54 -11.54
CA ILE A 249 -15.05 4.23 -11.86
C ILE A 249 -14.55 3.71 -13.22
N ALA A 250 -14.15 4.62 -14.11
CA ALA A 250 -13.54 4.28 -15.38
C ALA A 250 -12.40 5.24 -15.72
N ALA A 251 -11.31 4.71 -16.26
CA ALA A 251 -10.17 5.52 -16.70
C ALA A 251 -10.32 5.91 -18.17
N VAL A 252 -10.19 7.19 -18.50
CA VAL A 252 -10.43 7.74 -19.85
C VAL A 252 -9.52 7.08 -20.91
N GLY A 253 -8.28 6.77 -20.55
CA GLY A 253 -7.29 6.11 -21.40
C GLY A 253 -7.22 4.60 -21.21
N ASP A 254 -8.23 3.96 -20.62
CA ASP A 254 -8.28 2.50 -20.50
C ASP A 254 -8.42 1.86 -21.89
N ASP A 255 -7.36 1.23 -22.37
CA ASP A 255 -7.29 0.57 -23.66
C ASP A 255 -7.42 -0.97 -23.55
N PHE A 256 -7.50 -1.48 -22.31
CA PHE A 256 -7.74 -2.89 -22.03
C PHE A 256 -9.23 -3.16 -21.84
N ILE A 257 -9.91 -2.38 -21.01
CA ILE A 257 -11.37 -2.35 -20.86
C ILE A 257 -11.83 -0.93 -21.18
N ALA A 258 -12.16 -0.71 -22.44
CA ALA A 258 -12.54 0.61 -22.91
C ALA A 258 -13.72 1.20 -22.09
N PRO A 259 -13.72 2.51 -21.79
CA PRO A 259 -14.70 3.15 -20.88
C PRO A 259 -16.16 2.94 -21.25
N HIS A 260 -16.44 2.68 -22.53
CA HIS A 260 -17.78 2.40 -23.01
C HIS A 260 -18.41 1.17 -22.32
N HIS A 261 -17.62 0.20 -21.84
CA HIS A 261 -18.13 -0.92 -21.05
C HIS A 261 -18.74 -0.44 -19.73
N THR A 262 -17.99 0.35 -18.96
CA THR A 262 -18.47 0.94 -17.71
C THR A 262 -19.68 1.83 -17.95
N ASN A 263 -19.64 2.67 -18.99
CA ASN A 263 -20.78 3.54 -19.35
C ASN A 263 -22.03 2.73 -19.68
N LYS A 264 -21.91 1.65 -20.47
CA LYS A 264 -23.02 0.77 -20.80
C LYS A 264 -23.61 0.11 -19.55
N LEU A 265 -22.75 -0.38 -18.65
CA LEU A 265 -23.19 -0.96 -17.39
C LEU A 265 -23.88 0.08 -16.49
N PHE A 266 -23.32 1.28 -16.40
CA PHE A 266 -23.89 2.40 -15.68
C PHE A 266 -25.27 2.78 -16.22
N GLU A 267 -25.44 2.87 -17.55
CA GLU A 267 -26.73 3.15 -18.18
C GLU A 267 -27.79 2.10 -17.84
N LEU A 268 -27.42 0.82 -17.91
CA LEU A 268 -28.31 -0.31 -17.62
C LEU A 268 -28.62 -0.49 -16.13
N TYR A 269 -27.78 0.05 -15.23
CA TYR A 269 -27.95 -0.09 -13.79
C TYR A 269 -29.20 0.64 -13.29
N THR A 270 -30.02 -0.01 -12.46
CA THR A 270 -31.31 0.52 -12.02
C THR A 270 -31.29 1.13 -10.62
N GLY A 271 -30.31 0.76 -9.78
CA GLY A 271 -30.10 1.34 -8.46
C GLY A 271 -29.48 2.74 -8.46
N ASP A 272 -29.34 3.30 -7.26
CA ASP A 272 -28.59 4.54 -7.04
C ASP A 272 -27.17 4.38 -7.56
N LYS A 273 -26.75 5.31 -8.42
CA LYS A 273 -25.49 5.19 -9.16
C LYS A 273 -24.76 6.51 -9.30
N GLU A 274 -23.46 6.47 -9.08
CA GLU A 274 -22.51 7.56 -9.34
C GLU A 274 -21.46 7.08 -10.37
N LEU A 275 -20.95 7.98 -11.21
CA LEU A 275 -19.88 7.70 -12.17
C LEU A 275 -18.73 8.68 -11.98
N LYS A 276 -17.51 8.15 -11.83
CA LYS A 276 -16.27 8.93 -11.77
C LYS A 276 -15.34 8.52 -12.91
N MET A 277 -15.14 9.43 -13.85
CA MET A 277 -14.10 9.32 -14.86
C MET A 277 -12.77 9.79 -14.29
N VAL A 278 -11.69 9.04 -14.55
CA VAL A 278 -10.33 9.36 -14.07
C VAL A 278 -9.34 9.37 -15.22
N GLU A 279 -8.24 10.10 -15.08
CA GLU A 279 -7.13 10.06 -16.04
C GLU A 279 -6.31 8.76 -15.91
N GLY A 280 -5.59 8.40 -16.97
CA GLY A 280 -4.73 7.20 -17.02
C GLY A 280 -5.37 6.01 -17.72
N ASP A 281 -4.78 4.83 -17.53
CA ASP A 281 -5.14 3.56 -18.16
C ASP A 281 -5.73 2.53 -17.16
N HIS A 282 -5.91 1.28 -17.61
CA HIS A 282 -6.44 0.17 -16.82
C HIS A 282 -5.66 -0.08 -15.51
N ASN A 283 -4.34 0.03 -15.60
CA ASN A 283 -3.42 -0.36 -14.54
C ASN A 283 -2.93 0.82 -13.71
N SER A 284 -3.15 2.04 -14.20
CA SER A 284 -2.77 3.29 -13.57
C SER A 284 -3.29 3.38 -12.13
N PRO A 285 -2.43 3.72 -11.15
CA PRO A 285 -2.86 3.87 -9.77
C PRO A 285 -3.90 4.99 -9.68
N ARG A 286 -4.97 4.76 -8.93
CA ARG A 286 -5.99 5.78 -8.70
C ARG A 286 -5.46 6.87 -7.77
N GLY A 287 -5.88 8.12 -8.01
CA GLY A 287 -5.48 9.27 -7.19
C GLY A 287 -6.10 9.24 -5.79
N PRO A 288 -5.53 9.98 -4.82
CA PRO A 288 -6.11 10.08 -3.48
C PRO A 288 -7.56 10.60 -3.45
N ASP A 289 -7.93 11.46 -4.40
CA ASP A 289 -9.29 11.99 -4.55
C ASP A 289 -10.32 10.90 -4.89
N VAL A 290 -9.92 9.93 -5.72
CA VAL A 290 -10.76 8.79 -6.10
C VAL A 290 -10.99 7.88 -4.91
N TYR A 291 -9.92 7.57 -4.17
CA TYR A 291 -10.02 6.79 -2.94
C TYR A 291 -10.90 7.48 -1.90
N GLN A 292 -10.70 8.79 -1.69
CA GLN A 292 -11.54 9.60 -0.82
C GLN A 292 -13.01 9.53 -1.22
N GLN A 293 -13.32 9.76 -2.50
CA GLN A 293 -14.70 9.73 -3.00
C GLN A 293 -15.35 8.37 -2.77
N ALA A 294 -14.64 7.27 -3.04
CA ALA A 294 -15.13 5.92 -2.85
C ALA A 294 -15.38 5.57 -1.37
N VAL A 295 -14.48 6.00 -0.48
CA VAL A 295 -14.65 5.83 0.98
C VAL A 295 -15.87 6.62 1.47
N LEU A 296 -15.98 7.89 1.08
CA LEU A 296 -17.12 8.74 1.44
C LEU A 296 -18.43 8.17 0.89
N PHE A 297 -18.42 7.65 -0.34
CA PHE A 297 -19.56 6.97 -0.94
C PHE A 297 -20.01 5.77 -0.09
N LEU A 298 -19.09 4.88 0.30
CA LEU A 298 -19.43 3.73 1.14
C LEU A 298 -19.89 4.14 2.55
N CYS A 299 -19.30 5.17 3.15
CA CYS A 299 -19.76 5.71 4.44
C CYS A 299 -21.22 6.20 4.34
N ARG A 300 -21.58 6.90 3.25
CA ARG A 300 -22.97 7.32 2.97
C ARG A 300 -23.88 6.10 2.77
N ALA A 301 -23.44 5.12 1.99
CA ALA A 301 -24.21 3.91 1.70
C ALA A 301 -24.49 3.10 2.98
N PHE A 302 -23.54 3.05 3.91
CA PHE A 302 -23.68 2.41 5.22
C PHE A 302 -24.48 3.22 6.24
N ARG A 303 -24.92 4.44 5.88
CA ARG A 303 -25.64 5.37 6.76
C ARG A 303 -24.89 5.59 8.09
N MET A 304 -23.57 5.70 8.02
CA MET A 304 -22.77 5.93 9.20
C MET A 304 -23.16 7.26 9.83
N GLU A 305 -23.56 7.23 11.10
CA GLU A 305 -23.74 8.45 11.87
C GLU A 305 -22.37 9.08 12.17
N PRO A 306 -22.30 10.41 12.39
CA PRO A 306 -21.10 11.04 12.92
C PRO A 306 -20.63 10.29 14.17
N VAL A 307 -19.34 9.97 14.24
CA VAL A 307 -18.79 9.24 15.37
C VAL A 307 -18.92 10.11 16.62
N GLN A 308 -19.49 9.58 17.70
CA GLN A 308 -19.65 10.33 18.95
C GLN A 308 -18.29 10.75 19.52
N ARG A 309 -18.20 12.02 19.91
CA ARG A 309 -16.98 12.63 20.47
C ARG A 309 -16.62 12.02 21.83
N PRO A 310 -15.41 11.48 22.04
CA PRO A 310 -14.89 11.23 23.38
C PRO A 310 -14.57 12.55 24.10
N GLU A 311 -14.53 12.51 25.44
CA GLU A 311 -14.37 13.70 26.29
C GLU A 311 -13.04 14.47 26.03
N PHE A 312 -13.03 15.75 26.38
CA PHE A 312 -11.90 16.65 26.19
C PHE A 312 -10.72 16.27 27.10
N GLY A 313 -9.55 15.94 26.55
CA GLY A 313 -8.32 15.67 27.32
C GLY A 313 -7.71 14.27 27.20
N GLN A 314 -8.39 13.34 26.54
CA GLN A 314 -7.86 12.00 26.22
C GLN A 314 -7.48 11.93 24.74
N GLY A 315 -6.21 11.71 24.37
CA GLY A 315 -5.87 11.52 22.95
C GLY A 315 -4.40 11.54 22.61
N GLY A 316 -4.03 10.68 21.66
CA GLY A 316 -2.68 10.57 21.10
C GLY A 316 -2.37 11.67 20.07
N ILE A 317 -1.27 11.50 19.35
CA ILE A 317 -0.76 12.48 18.37
C ILE A 317 -1.78 12.77 17.25
N ALA A 318 -2.56 11.77 16.82
CA ALA A 318 -3.67 11.95 15.89
C ALA A 318 -4.65 13.07 16.32
N ARG A 319 -5.01 13.17 17.60
CA ARG A 319 -5.92 14.23 18.11
C ARG A 319 -5.27 15.61 18.01
N ARG A 320 -3.96 15.70 18.29
CA ARG A 320 -3.22 16.98 18.26
C ARG A 320 -3.09 17.57 16.85
N ILE A 321 -3.10 16.72 15.83
CA ILE A 321 -3.02 17.13 14.42
C ILE A 321 -4.38 17.06 13.70
N GLY A 322 -5.48 16.87 14.44
CA GLY A 322 -6.83 16.84 13.87
C GLY A 322 -7.17 15.63 13.01
N LEU A 323 -6.49 14.50 13.19
CA LEU A 323 -6.71 13.24 12.45
C LEU A 323 -7.54 12.20 13.20
N ASP A 324 -8.15 12.57 14.32
CA ASP A 324 -8.93 11.63 15.12
C ASP A 324 -10.32 11.40 14.52
N ALA A 325 -10.53 10.21 13.95
CA ALA A 325 -11.78 9.83 13.30
C ALA A 325 -13.00 9.86 14.26
N PHE A 326 -12.78 9.77 15.58
CA PHE A 326 -13.82 9.93 16.59
C PHE A 326 -14.34 11.35 16.78
N THR A 327 -13.62 12.34 16.25
CA THR A 327 -13.98 13.76 16.40
C THR A 327 -14.67 14.34 15.17
N ALA A 328 -14.87 13.55 14.11
CA ALA A 328 -15.49 14.02 12.87
C ALA A 328 -17.01 14.18 13.03
N ASP A 329 -17.48 15.43 12.97
CA ASP A 329 -18.88 15.81 13.16
C ASP A 329 -19.79 15.43 11.97
N CYS A 330 -19.21 15.14 10.80
CA CYS A 330 -19.93 14.51 9.69
C CYS A 330 -19.01 13.69 8.79
N ILE A 331 -19.59 12.84 7.93
CA ILE A 331 -18.85 12.03 6.95
C ILE A 331 -17.96 12.91 6.05
N MET A 332 -18.39 14.13 5.73
CA MET A 332 -17.62 15.05 4.89
C MET A 332 -16.42 15.68 5.62
N ASP A 333 -16.45 15.68 6.95
CA ASP A 333 -15.39 16.22 7.81
C ASP A 333 -14.34 15.15 8.18
N LEU A 334 -14.44 13.94 7.62
CA LEU A 334 -13.45 12.88 7.84
C LEU A 334 -12.05 13.37 7.43
N PRO A 335 -11.12 13.52 8.40
CA PRO A 335 -9.84 14.13 8.12
C PRO A 335 -8.97 13.11 7.40
N ILE A 336 -8.72 13.36 6.11
CA ILE A 336 -7.78 12.55 5.34
C ILE A 336 -6.36 12.97 5.68
N VAL A 337 -5.47 11.99 5.84
CA VAL A 337 -4.05 12.20 6.11
C VAL A 337 -3.39 12.99 4.97
N THR A 338 -3.15 14.27 5.22
CA THR A 338 -2.48 15.16 4.28
C THR A 338 -0.96 15.09 4.45
N LYS A 339 -0.22 15.69 3.51
CA LYS A 339 1.22 15.91 3.70
C LYS A 339 1.50 16.76 4.93
N ALA A 340 0.69 17.79 5.19
CA ALA A 340 0.84 18.66 6.36
C ALA A 340 0.67 17.87 7.66
N HIS A 341 -0.38 17.04 7.77
CA HIS A 341 -0.58 16.21 8.96
C HIS A 341 0.61 15.29 9.26
N ARG A 342 1.24 14.71 8.22
CA ARG A 342 2.45 13.91 8.40
C ARG A 342 3.65 14.74 8.83
N GLU A 343 3.81 15.95 8.28
CA GLU A 343 4.89 16.85 8.69
C GLU A 343 4.72 17.30 10.16
N ASP A 344 3.50 17.59 10.59
CA ASP A 344 3.19 17.96 11.98
C ASP A 344 3.36 16.77 12.92
N ALA A 345 2.91 15.58 12.51
CA ALA A 345 3.14 14.34 13.25
C ALA A 345 4.65 14.07 13.43
N SER A 346 5.46 14.23 12.38
CA SER A 346 6.91 14.07 12.46
C SER A 346 7.52 14.99 13.51
N ARG A 347 7.09 16.26 13.58
CA ARG A 347 7.53 17.21 14.60
C ARG A 347 7.07 16.79 16.00
N LEU A 348 5.83 16.35 16.16
CA LEU A 348 5.29 15.91 17.46
C LEU A 348 5.96 14.63 17.99
N PHE A 349 6.25 13.65 17.13
CA PHE A 349 7.03 12.47 17.51
C PHE A 349 8.48 12.84 17.84
N ALA A 350 9.06 13.80 17.13
CA ALA A 350 10.40 14.28 17.39
C ALA A 350 10.53 14.89 18.80
N ILE A 351 9.54 15.68 19.24
CA ILE A 351 9.50 16.27 20.59
C ILE A 351 8.82 15.41 21.65
N ALA A 352 8.40 14.19 21.32
CA ALA A 352 7.85 13.28 22.32
C ALA A 352 8.95 12.91 23.35
N GLY A 353 8.58 12.97 24.65
CA GLY A 353 9.40 12.43 25.73
C GLY A 353 10.04 13.42 26.72
N GLY A 354 9.76 14.74 26.65
CA GLY A 354 10.22 15.67 27.69
C GLY A 354 10.69 17.03 27.15
N LYS A 355 11.70 17.62 27.81
CA LYS A 355 12.38 18.84 27.33
C LYS A 355 13.17 18.47 26.07
N VAL A 356 12.76 19.02 24.93
CA VAL A 356 13.36 18.75 23.62
C VAL A 356 13.60 20.07 22.91
N TRP A 357 14.75 20.17 22.25
CA TRP A 357 15.01 21.20 21.25
C TRP A 357 15.14 20.56 19.89
N LEU A 358 14.46 21.16 18.90
CA LEU A 358 14.62 20.83 17.49
C LEU A 358 15.25 22.03 16.79
N GLY A 359 16.35 21.79 16.08
CA GLY A 359 16.92 22.76 15.17
C GLY A 359 16.07 22.97 13.91
N ASP A 360 16.66 23.59 12.90
CA ASP A 360 15.96 23.83 11.64
C ASP A 360 15.64 22.55 10.88
N ARG A 361 14.50 22.60 10.17
CA ARG A 361 14.03 21.48 9.36
C ARG A 361 14.84 21.37 8.08
N ASN A 362 15.48 20.22 7.90
CA ASN A 362 16.24 19.87 6.71
C ASN A 362 15.55 18.74 5.93
N ARG A 363 15.75 18.72 4.60
CA ARG A 363 15.26 17.64 3.73
C ARG A 363 16.44 16.99 3.03
N GLY A 364 16.51 15.66 3.07
CA GLY A 364 17.59 14.88 2.49
C GLY A 364 17.07 13.85 1.48
N MET A 365 17.89 13.57 0.46
CA MET A 365 17.66 12.48 -0.49
C MET A 365 18.70 11.39 -0.30
N HIS A 366 18.24 10.15 -0.04
CA HIS A 366 19.08 8.99 0.19
C HIS A 366 19.67 8.44 -1.13
N PRO A 367 20.88 7.87 -1.10
CA PRO A 367 21.76 7.72 0.06
C PRO A 367 22.46 9.04 0.44
N VAL A 368 22.48 9.36 1.74
CA VAL A 368 23.00 10.63 2.25
C VAL A 368 23.84 10.43 3.51
N ARG A 369 24.92 11.21 3.63
CA ARG A 369 25.68 11.36 4.87
C ARG A 369 25.35 12.71 5.48
N VAL A 370 25.12 12.72 6.78
CA VAL A 370 24.77 13.90 7.56
C VAL A 370 25.72 14.03 8.72
N GLU A 371 26.24 15.23 8.94
CA GLU A 371 27.31 15.48 9.91
C GLU A 371 26.94 16.66 10.82
N ALA A 372 27.27 16.52 12.10
CA ALA A 372 27.11 17.58 13.08
C ALA A 372 28.18 17.47 14.17
N THR A 373 28.78 18.60 14.54
CA THR A 373 29.66 18.70 15.69
C THR A 373 28.86 19.22 16.87
N LEU A 374 28.87 18.49 17.99
CA LEU A 374 28.10 18.83 19.18
C LEU A 374 28.90 18.62 20.47
N GLN A 375 28.42 19.19 21.57
CA GLN A 375 28.93 19.00 22.91
C GLN A 375 27.78 18.78 23.89
N LEU A 376 27.82 17.69 24.65
CA LEU A 376 26.87 17.43 25.74
C LEU A 376 27.17 18.37 26.91
N SER A 377 26.14 19.08 27.39
CA SER A 377 26.28 20.06 28.48
C SER A 377 25.85 19.50 29.84
N GLU A 378 24.99 18.49 29.85
CA GLU A 378 24.47 17.85 31.08
C GLU A 378 24.65 16.32 31.00
N PRO A 379 24.77 15.62 32.14
CA PRO A 379 24.99 14.16 32.15
C PRO A 379 23.87 13.32 31.52
N GLU A 380 22.64 13.79 31.60
CA GLU A 380 21.43 13.19 31.05
C GLU A 380 21.16 13.57 29.59
N SER A 381 22.00 14.42 28.99
CA SER A 381 21.78 14.93 27.65
C SER A 381 21.86 13.81 26.61
N GLU A 382 20.80 13.72 25.81
CA GLU A 382 20.74 12.90 24.61
C GLU A 382 20.80 13.84 23.41
N ALA A 383 21.84 13.77 22.56
CA ALA A 383 21.98 14.70 21.43
C ALA A 383 22.42 14.04 20.13
N GLY A 384 21.86 14.49 19.01
CA GLY A 384 22.18 14.01 17.68
C GLY A 384 21.16 14.43 16.64
N PHE A 385 20.62 13.45 15.91
CA PHE A 385 19.73 13.65 14.77
C PHE A 385 18.35 13.06 15.04
N THR A 386 17.30 13.80 14.69
CA THR A 386 15.96 13.23 14.51
C THR A 386 15.67 13.12 13.03
N VAL A 387 15.24 11.93 12.58
CA VAL A 387 14.99 11.63 11.17
C VAL A 387 13.61 11.02 11.01
N ALA A 388 12.75 11.68 10.24
CA ALA A 388 11.43 11.19 9.90
C ALA A 388 11.44 10.54 8.51
N PHE A 389 11.05 9.27 8.48
CA PHE A 389 10.86 8.46 7.27
C PHE A 389 9.38 8.31 6.95
N PHE A 390 9.09 8.30 5.65
CA PHE A 390 7.72 8.20 5.13
C PHE A 390 7.55 6.88 4.38
N PRO A 391 6.66 5.98 4.82
CA PRO A 391 6.27 4.77 4.11
C PRO A 391 6.01 4.94 2.61
N CYS A 392 6.51 4.00 1.80
CA CYS A 392 6.19 3.88 0.37
C CYS A 392 4.76 3.36 0.15
N TRP A 393 4.17 3.67 -1.01
CA TRP A 393 2.83 3.19 -1.41
C TRP A 393 2.66 1.66 -1.38
N THR A 394 3.77 0.92 -1.42
CA THR A 394 3.83 -0.55 -1.38
C THR A 394 3.69 -1.13 0.02
N GLU A 395 3.80 -0.33 1.08
CA GLU A 395 3.46 -0.72 2.44
C GLU A 395 1.94 -0.66 2.65
N TRP A 396 1.41 -1.48 3.56
CA TRP A 396 0.22 -1.38 4.46
C TRP A 396 -0.70 -0.14 4.46
N GLY A 397 -0.90 0.57 3.35
CA GLY A 397 -1.48 1.92 3.35
C GLY A 397 -0.56 3.05 2.91
N GLY A 398 0.72 2.75 2.75
CA GLY A 398 1.78 3.62 2.26
C GLY A 398 1.74 5.05 2.77
N ALA A 399 1.57 6.03 1.87
CA ALA A 399 1.64 7.44 2.26
C ALA A 399 0.61 7.84 3.35
N MET A 400 -0.44 7.06 3.59
CA MET A 400 -1.45 7.34 4.62
C MET A 400 -1.06 6.85 6.02
N MET A 401 0.05 6.12 6.14
CA MET A 401 0.63 5.69 7.41
C MET A 401 1.21 6.89 8.19
N PRO A 402 1.23 6.82 9.53
CA PRO A 402 2.02 7.77 10.33
C PRO A 402 3.50 7.66 9.96
N PRO A 403 4.26 8.78 10.01
CA PRO A 403 5.70 8.74 9.78
C PRO A 403 6.41 7.93 10.86
N VAL A 404 7.53 7.31 10.47
CA VAL A 404 8.42 6.59 11.38
C VAL A 404 9.55 7.54 11.75
N VAL A 405 9.68 7.91 13.02
CA VAL A 405 10.67 8.88 13.47
C VAL A 405 11.77 8.19 14.27
N TYR A 406 12.99 8.20 13.74
CA TYR A 406 14.16 7.72 14.45
C TYR A 406 14.86 8.88 15.14
N PHE A 407 15.23 8.66 16.40
CA PHE A 407 16.18 9.49 17.11
C PHE A 407 17.51 8.74 17.17
N VAL A 408 18.54 9.34 16.56
CA VAL A 408 19.87 8.76 16.37
C VAL A 408 20.86 9.67 17.07
N TYR A 409 21.35 9.25 18.22
CA TYR A 409 21.94 10.17 19.20
C TYR A 409 23.11 9.55 19.96
N CYS A 410 23.81 10.43 20.69
CA CYS A 410 24.81 10.05 21.66
C CYS A 410 24.42 10.51 23.06
N THR A 411 25.00 9.83 24.04
CA THR A 411 24.91 10.06 25.49
C THR A 411 26.31 9.92 26.10
N LEU A 412 26.48 10.18 27.39
CA LEU A 412 27.75 9.88 28.06
C LEU A 412 28.11 8.38 28.03
N GLN A 413 27.12 7.50 27.91
CA GLN A 413 27.30 6.05 27.86
C GLN A 413 27.66 5.56 26.45
N GLY A 414 27.37 6.33 25.40
CA GLY A 414 27.72 6.00 24.02
C GLY A 414 26.66 6.35 22.99
N LEU A 415 26.53 5.51 21.98
CA LEU A 415 25.66 5.76 20.82
C LEU A 415 24.36 4.98 20.95
N ALA A 416 23.25 5.57 20.52
CA ALA A 416 21.94 4.94 20.58
C ALA A 416 21.08 5.30 19.36
N ILE A 417 20.20 4.36 19.00
CA ILE A 417 19.15 4.53 18.01
C ILE A 417 17.83 4.15 18.68
N ALA A 418 16.93 5.11 18.78
CA ALA A 418 15.58 4.93 19.30
C ALA A 418 14.54 5.23 18.22
N LEU A 419 13.41 4.53 18.30
CA LEU A 419 12.22 4.75 17.50
C LEU A 419 11.21 5.54 18.32
N SER A 420 10.71 6.63 17.77
CA SER A 420 9.57 7.40 18.28
C SER A 420 8.38 7.21 17.35
N ASN A 421 7.27 6.71 17.90
CA ASN A 421 6.00 6.56 17.18
C ASN A 421 4.82 6.80 18.15
N GLU A 422 3.60 6.47 17.71
CA GLU A 422 2.39 6.67 18.52
C GLU A 422 2.30 5.79 19.77
N ALA A 423 3.10 4.74 19.86
CA ALA A 423 3.21 3.92 21.06
C ALA A 423 4.21 4.49 22.08
N GLY A 424 4.97 5.52 21.70
CA GLY A 424 5.99 6.17 22.52
C GLY A 424 7.39 6.04 21.94
N VAL A 425 8.40 6.25 22.80
CA VAL A 425 9.81 6.12 22.44
C VAL A 425 10.33 4.75 22.91
N LYS A 426 10.98 4.01 22.01
CA LYS A 426 11.59 2.72 22.28
C LYS A 426 13.03 2.71 21.77
N VAL A 427 13.99 2.46 22.65
CA VAL A 427 15.38 2.23 22.24
C VAL A 427 15.48 0.91 21.48
N LEU A 428 16.11 0.93 20.30
CA LEU A 428 16.26 -0.22 19.42
C LEU A 428 17.66 -0.82 19.48
N LYS A 429 18.68 0.02 19.56
CA LYS A 429 20.07 -0.41 19.58
C LYS A 429 20.95 0.60 20.30
N GLU A 430 21.93 0.11 21.05
CA GLU A 430 22.89 0.90 21.80
C GLU A 430 24.30 0.33 21.58
N LEU A 431 25.30 1.19 21.76
CA LEU A 431 26.71 0.83 21.75
C LEU A 431 27.42 1.61 22.86
N GLU A 432 27.91 0.88 23.87
CA GLU A 432 28.62 1.46 25.01
C GLU A 432 29.98 1.99 24.58
N LEU A 433 30.14 3.32 24.66
CA LEU A 433 31.30 4.09 24.27
C LEU A 433 31.35 5.36 25.12
N PRO A 434 32.19 5.44 26.17
CA PRO A 434 32.23 6.62 27.01
C PRO A 434 32.53 7.89 26.21
N ILE A 435 31.67 8.90 26.31
CA ILE A 435 31.86 10.23 25.72
C ILE A 435 32.09 11.23 26.86
N GLY A 436 33.09 12.09 26.70
CA GLY A 436 33.42 13.11 27.71
C GLY A 436 32.34 14.18 27.81
N LEU A 437 31.91 14.49 29.05
CA LEU A 437 31.03 15.63 29.29
C LEU A 437 31.77 16.92 28.96
N GLY A 438 31.15 17.78 28.16
CA GLY A 438 31.76 19.04 27.74
C GLY A 438 32.84 18.93 26.67
N GLU A 439 33.06 17.75 26.09
CA GLU A 439 33.99 17.56 24.97
C GLU A 439 33.26 17.66 23.62
N PRO A 440 33.76 18.46 22.66
CA PRO A 440 33.20 18.48 21.32
C PRO A 440 33.42 17.15 20.60
N VAL A 441 32.35 16.58 20.05
CA VAL A 441 32.36 15.36 19.25
C VAL A 441 31.74 15.59 17.89
N LEU A 442 32.28 14.92 16.86
CA LEU A 442 31.68 14.86 15.54
C LEU A 442 30.80 13.61 15.46
N LEU A 443 29.52 13.78 15.17
CA LEU A 443 28.63 12.67 14.80
C LEU A 443 28.42 12.67 13.30
N GLN A 444 28.49 11.48 12.71
CA GLN A 444 28.15 11.24 11.31
C GLN A 444 27.05 10.19 11.22
N LEU A 445 25.96 10.52 10.55
CA LEU A 445 24.86 9.61 10.24
C LEU A 445 24.83 9.33 8.74
N GLU A 446 25.08 8.08 8.36
CA GLU A 446 24.88 7.61 6.99
C GLU A 446 23.51 6.93 6.89
N ILE A 447 22.72 7.34 5.91
CA ILE A 447 21.38 6.82 5.64
C ILE A 447 21.38 6.23 4.24
N ARG A 448 21.18 4.91 4.14
CA ARG A 448 20.96 4.20 2.88
C ARG A 448 19.57 3.60 2.89
N ALA A 449 18.84 3.69 1.78
CA ALA A 449 17.49 3.16 1.64
C ALA A 449 17.49 1.88 0.79
N LYS A 450 16.55 0.96 1.08
CA LYS A 450 16.29 -0.33 0.42
C LYS A 450 17.37 -1.43 0.60
N PRO A 451 17.42 -2.11 1.76
CA PRO A 451 16.67 -1.85 3.00
C PRO A 451 17.17 -0.58 3.72
N LEU A 452 16.41 -0.05 4.67
CA LEU A 452 16.86 1.11 5.43
C LEU A 452 18.04 0.70 6.33
N VAL A 453 19.19 1.33 6.14
CA VAL A 453 20.37 1.17 6.98
C VAL A 453 20.76 2.53 7.54
N LEU A 454 20.77 2.62 8.86
CA LEU A 454 21.26 3.76 9.63
C LEU A 454 22.61 3.40 10.23
N THR A 455 23.66 4.13 9.87
CA THR A 455 24.99 3.97 10.45
C THR A 455 25.39 5.25 11.15
N LEU A 456 25.44 5.21 12.49
CA LEU A 456 25.90 6.32 13.32
C LEU A 456 27.36 6.11 13.71
N LYS A 457 28.23 7.09 13.43
CA LYS A 457 29.66 7.06 13.71
C LYS A 457 30.05 8.20 14.64
N LEU A 458 30.99 7.93 15.53
CA LEU A 458 31.67 8.94 16.34
C LEU A 458 33.01 9.30 15.70
N GLY A 459 33.10 10.48 15.08
CA GLY A 459 34.26 10.94 14.31
C GLY A 459 34.39 10.30 12.92
N GLY A 460 35.32 10.80 12.10
CA GLY A 460 35.49 10.39 10.69
C GLY A 460 36.01 8.96 10.45
N GLY A 461 36.30 8.20 11.51
CA GLY A 461 36.78 6.82 11.45
C GLY A 461 36.74 6.10 12.80
N GLY A 462 35.88 6.57 13.72
CA GLY A 462 35.71 5.95 15.02
C GLY A 462 34.68 4.82 15.01
N PRO A 463 34.27 4.33 16.19
CA PRO A 463 33.33 3.23 16.31
C PRO A 463 31.96 3.59 15.72
N GLU A 464 31.27 2.56 15.18
CA GLU A 464 30.00 2.71 14.47
C GLU A 464 28.88 1.83 15.04
N LEU A 465 27.67 2.38 15.03
CA LEU A 465 26.44 1.70 15.37
C LEU A 465 25.57 1.56 14.12
N VAL A 466 25.44 0.34 13.62
CA VAL A 466 24.63 0.01 12.43
C VAL A 466 23.28 -0.55 12.85
N PHE A 467 22.19 0.02 12.34
CA PHE A 467 20.83 -0.49 12.50
C PHE A 467 20.21 -0.71 11.12
N LYS A 468 19.57 -1.88 10.93
CA LYS A 468 18.86 -2.24 9.71
C LYS A 468 17.36 -2.30 10.02
N ASP A 469 16.56 -1.72 9.14
CA ASP A 469 15.11 -1.77 9.13
C ASP A 469 14.64 -2.23 7.74
N ASP A 470 13.82 -3.27 7.73
CA ASP A 470 13.29 -3.88 6.52
C ASP A 470 12.14 -3.06 5.89
N GLY A 471 11.77 -1.93 6.48
CA GLY A 471 10.78 -0.98 5.96
C GLY A 471 11.17 -0.38 4.59
N GLU A 472 10.16 -0.16 3.75
CA GLU A 472 10.28 0.48 2.45
C GLU A 472 9.85 1.96 2.55
N TYR A 473 10.82 2.86 2.67
CA TYR A 473 10.57 4.29 2.80
C TYR A 473 10.82 5.06 1.50
N LYS A 474 10.15 6.21 1.36
CA LYS A 474 10.39 7.15 0.27
C LYS A 474 11.83 7.63 0.30
N THR A 475 12.36 7.99 -0.88
CA THR A 475 13.71 8.55 -1.03
C THR A 475 13.85 10.00 -0.55
N GLU A 476 12.80 10.63 -0.02
CA GLU A 476 12.89 11.94 0.64
C GLU A 476 12.62 11.75 2.14
N THR A 477 13.53 12.24 2.99
CA THR A 477 13.38 12.27 4.46
C THR A 477 13.43 13.68 5.00
N THR A 478 12.88 13.86 6.20
CA THR A 478 12.99 15.12 6.94
C THR A 478 13.85 14.92 8.17
N MET A 479 14.74 15.87 8.45
CA MET A 479 15.80 15.74 9.45
C MET A 479 15.90 17.01 10.31
N TRP A 480 16.29 16.83 11.57
CA TRP A 480 16.56 17.91 12.51
C TRP A 480 17.79 17.56 13.35
N LEU A 481 18.58 18.58 13.71
CA LEU A 481 19.44 18.48 14.89
C LEU A 481 18.54 18.49 16.12
N THR A 482 18.89 17.70 17.14
CA THR A 482 18.01 17.53 18.29
C THR A 482 18.80 17.20 19.54
N TRP A 483 18.33 17.73 20.67
CA TRP A 483 18.67 17.19 21.99
C TRP A 483 17.43 16.95 22.83
N LYS A 484 17.51 16.01 23.77
CA LYS A 484 16.46 15.63 24.72
C LYS A 484 17.00 15.45 26.13
N GLN A 485 16.09 15.54 27.10
CA GLN A 485 16.28 15.34 28.56
C GLN A 485 17.18 16.39 29.23
N GLY A 486 18.38 16.62 28.69
CA GLY A 486 19.27 17.72 29.06
C GLY A 486 19.62 18.63 27.88
N GLU A 487 20.64 19.47 28.03
CA GLU A 487 21.09 20.41 26.99
C GLU A 487 22.35 19.96 26.23
N ALA A 488 22.44 20.33 24.96
CA ALA A 488 23.64 20.18 24.15
C ALA A 488 23.83 21.38 23.22
N VAL A 489 25.09 21.68 22.91
CA VAL A 489 25.47 22.76 21.99
C VAL A 489 25.88 22.16 20.66
N PHE A 490 25.28 22.64 19.57
CA PHE A 490 25.71 22.33 18.20
C PHE A 490 26.58 23.49 17.70
N PHE A 491 27.76 23.18 17.17
CA PHE A 491 28.73 24.20 16.73
C PHE A 491 28.56 24.63 15.28
N GLN A 492 27.81 23.85 14.50
CA GLN A 492 27.58 24.07 13.08
C GLN A 492 26.17 23.60 12.72
N ASP A 493 25.63 24.17 11.65
CA ASP A 493 24.41 23.65 11.04
C ASP A 493 24.65 22.25 10.46
N LEU A 494 23.55 21.55 10.22
CA LEU A 494 23.55 20.20 9.66
C LEU A 494 24.18 20.19 8.27
N VAL A 495 25.34 19.52 8.12
CA VAL A 495 26.02 19.36 6.83
C VAL A 495 25.56 18.07 6.17
N MET A 496 25.17 18.15 4.89
CA MET A 496 24.72 17.00 4.10
C MET A 496 25.62 16.79 2.89
N SER A 497 25.99 15.53 2.64
CA SER A 497 26.73 15.11 1.45
C SER A 497 26.11 13.86 0.84
N GLU A 498 26.09 13.79 -0.48
CA GLU A 498 25.58 12.63 -1.21
C GLU A 498 26.56 11.45 -1.07
N LEU A 499 26.04 10.26 -0.81
CA LEU A 499 26.84 9.04 -0.74
C LEU A 499 26.83 8.32 -2.09
N SER A 500 27.92 7.64 -2.45
CA SER A 500 27.90 6.74 -3.61
C SER A 500 26.89 5.61 -3.38
N ALA A 501 26.14 5.26 -4.43
CA ALA A 501 25.12 4.22 -4.43
C ALA A 501 25.69 2.78 -4.41
N GLU A 502 26.88 2.57 -3.86
CA GLU A 502 27.47 1.23 -3.83
C GLU A 502 26.72 0.29 -2.88
N PRO A 503 26.53 -0.99 -3.28
CA PRO A 503 25.88 -2.00 -2.44
C PRO A 503 26.78 -2.33 -1.24
N VAL A 504 26.17 -2.49 -0.06
CA VAL A 504 26.84 -3.07 1.11
C VAL A 504 26.95 -4.58 0.83
N ASP A 505 28.11 -5.03 0.37
CA ASP A 505 28.39 -6.46 0.18
C ASP A 505 28.37 -7.19 1.53
N ASP A 506 27.49 -8.18 1.63
CA ASP A 506 27.60 -9.27 2.61
C ASP A 506 28.79 -10.16 2.18
N ASP A 507 30.00 -9.83 2.63
CA ASP A 507 31.08 -10.78 2.97
C ASP A 507 32.43 -10.03 3.09
N MET A 508 32.84 -9.77 4.33
CA MET A 508 34.20 -9.31 4.64
C MET A 508 35.16 -10.49 4.81
N PRO A 509 36.41 -10.35 4.33
CA PRO A 509 37.56 -10.67 5.17
C PRO A 509 38.50 -9.46 5.34
N LEU A 510 38.91 -9.19 6.58
CA LEU A 510 40.02 -8.28 6.96
C LEU A 510 41.41 -8.90 6.60
N PRO A 511 42.55 -8.18 6.71
CA PRO A 511 43.16 -7.33 5.69
C PRO A 511 44.55 -7.85 5.26
N THR A 512 45.13 -7.34 4.17
CA THR A 512 46.58 -7.42 3.96
C THR A 512 47.15 -6.05 3.64
N ALA A 513 48.15 -5.69 4.44
CA ALA A 513 48.92 -4.46 4.33
C ALA A 513 49.62 -4.33 2.98
N ASP A 514 49.58 -3.13 2.39
CA ASP A 514 50.78 -2.60 1.73
C ASP A 514 50.79 -1.07 1.72
N SER A 515 51.95 -0.55 2.07
CA SER A 515 52.29 0.85 2.32
C SER A 515 52.56 1.63 1.03
N GLY A 516 51.98 2.83 0.90
CA GLY A 516 52.36 3.84 -0.10
C GLY A 516 52.15 5.25 0.46
N PRO A 517 53.04 6.23 0.19
CA PRO A 517 53.17 7.44 1.00
C PRO A 517 52.12 8.52 0.70
N LEU A 518 51.78 9.25 1.76
CA LEU A 518 50.95 10.45 1.85
C LEU A 518 51.35 11.54 0.83
N GLN A 519 50.36 12.07 0.10
CA GLN A 519 50.46 13.38 -0.53
C GLN A 519 49.53 14.37 0.17
N SER A 520 50.14 15.46 0.63
CA SER A 520 49.51 16.64 1.22
C SER A 520 48.79 17.48 0.15
N VAL A 521 47.57 17.93 0.45
CA VAL A 521 46.93 19.02 -0.31
C VAL A 521 46.42 20.07 0.67
N ALA A 522 46.76 21.32 0.35
CA ALA A 522 46.73 22.49 1.21
C ALA A 522 45.32 23.01 1.53
N ILE A 523 45.19 23.54 2.75
CA ILE A 523 44.02 24.22 3.30
C ILE A 523 44.00 25.68 2.81
N GLY A 524 42.90 26.10 2.19
CA GLY A 524 42.61 27.51 1.88
C GLY A 524 41.88 28.22 3.04
N PRO A 525 41.94 29.56 3.14
CA PRO A 525 41.54 30.30 4.34
C PRO A 525 40.02 30.43 4.51
N MET A 526 39.57 30.30 5.76
CA MET A 526 38.20 30.50 6.25
C MET A 526 37.76 31.98 6.19
N PRO A 527 36.51 32.29 5.81
CA PRO A 527 35.89 33.59 6.07
C PRO A 527 35.24 33.66 7.47
N SER A 528 35.20 34.90 7.98
CA SER A 528 34.93 35.34 9.35
C SER A 528 33.51 35.14 9.88
N ALA A 529 33.43 34.95 11.20
CA ALA A 529 32.25 34.84 12.04
C ALA A 529 31.22 35.98 11.87
N GLY A 530 29.94 35.60 11.76
CA GLY A 530 28.79 36.52 11.78
C GLY A 530 27.70 36.04 12.74
N ALA A 531 27.46 36.87 13.77
CA ALA A 531 26.30 37.06 14.64
C ALA A 531 25.38 35.86 15.06
N ILE A 532 25.27 35.70 16.38
CA ILE A 532 24.30 34.86 17.12
C ILE A 532 22.90 35.53 17.15
N PRO A 533 21.82 34.85 16.73
CA PRO A 533 20.45 35.22 17.10
C PRO A 533 19.93 34.37 18.27
N ARG A 534 19.24 35.04 19.21
CA ARG A 534 18.65 34.48 20.45
C ARG A 534 17.41 33.60 20.18
N PRO A 535 17.07 32.67 21.10
CA PRO A 535 15.88 31.83 21.01
C PRO A 535 14.57 32.63 21.12
N VAL A 536 13.57 32.24 20.32
CA VAL A 536 12.18 32.69 20.45
C VAL A 536 11.52 31.84 21.54
N ALA A 537 10.94 32.50 22.54
CA ALA A 537 10.22 31.87 23.64
C ALA A 537 8.73 31.67 23.31
N GLU A 538 8.23 30.54 23.81
CA GLU A 538 6.83 30.08 24.05
C GLU A 538 5.80 30.12 22.91
#